data_AF-A0A662YPB8-F1
#
_entry.id   AF-A0A662YPB8-F1
#
_cell.length_a   1.000
_cell.length_b   1.000
_cell.length_c   1.000
_cell.angle_alpha   90.00
_cell.angle_beta   90.00
_cell.angle_gamma   90.00
#
_symmetry.space_group_name_H-M   'P 1'
#
loop_
_entity.id
_entity.type
_entity.pdbx_description
1 polymer ?
#
loop_
_entity_poly.entity_id
_entity_poly.type
_entity_poly.pdbx_seq_one_letter_code
_entity_poly.pdbx_strand_id
1 'polypeptide(L)'
;MKVKAAVNESLFLEPHEEKIIFKHYEKRLLDFCAIFKPVMPKSVVVDEFNVSSTQFVGNLRESPAGQDKALEQILEYELLLVQQLNFHLVIHNPYRPFEGFLIDLKTRYPALENPEVLRKAADDFLNRATMTDAGLLFPPSQIALTAILNGASRAGINMESYLTECMGLKDDRETLSKMIDSMRRIKNLIKKYEPPRVDEVNMLKQKLERVHSEFATIRNLKRRKGYEDDEHVTKKSKTEEEVWTDDDMDSL
;
A
#
# COMPACT_ATOMS: atom_id res chain seq x y z
N MET A 1 15.32 -23.01 -37.86
CA MET A 1 15.21 -21.56 -37.60
C MET A 1 14.42 -21.37 -36.31
N LYS A 2 15.03 -20.86 -35.24
CA LYS A 2 14.33 -20.51 -34.01
C LYS A 2 13.67 -19.14 -34.21
N VAL A 3 12.35 -19.10 -34.37
CA VAL A 3 11.60 -17.84 -34.33
C VAL A 3 11.60 -17.38 -32.87
N LYS A 4 12.57 -16.55 -32.48
CA LYS A 4 12.40 -15.67 -31.33
C LYS A 4 11.29 -14.71 -31.75
N ALA A 5 10.11 -14.84 -31.17
CA ALA A 5 9.12 -13.79 -31.22
C ALA A 5 9.79 -12.55 -30.60
N ALA A 6 10.18 -11.59 -31.44
CA ALA A 6 10.65 -10.31 -30.98
C ALA A 6 9.45 -9.64 -30.32
N VAL A 7 9.40 -9.65 -29.00
CA VAL A 7 8.43 -8.85 -28.27
C VAL A 7 8.77 -7.41 -28.60
N ASN A 8 7.82 -6.69 -29.18
CA ASN A 8 8.05 -5.32 -29.60
C ASN A 8 8.27 -4.45 -28.34
N GLU A 9 9.49 -3.96 -28.13
CA GLU A 9 9.85 -3.19 -26.93
C GLU A 9 9.00 -1.92 -26.78
N SER A 10 8.49 -1.36 -27.90
CA SER A 10 7.58 -0.21 -27.89
C SER A 10 6.21 -0.50 -27.27
N LEU A 11 5.91 -1.75 -26.95
CA LEU A 11 4.69 -2.18 -26.27
C LEU A 11 4.76 -1.90 -24.76
N PHE A 12 5.94 -2.00 -24.16
CA PHE A 12 6.10 -1.94 -22.71
C PHE A 12 5.92 -0.53 -22.17
N LEU A 13 5.51 -0.46 -20.90
CA LEU A 13 5.48 0.80 -20.17
C LEU A 13 6.91 1.21 -19.78
N GLU A 14 7.22 2.48 -19.96
CA GLU A 14 8.43 3.10 -19.44
C GLU A 14 8.29 3.35 -17.93
N PRO A 15 9.40 3.44 -17.16
CA PRO A 15 9.33 3.62 -15.70
C PRO A 15 8.52 4.85 -15.24
N HIS A 16 8.53 5.92 -16.02
CA HIS A 16 7.74 7.12 -15.72
C HIS A 16 6.24 6.92 -15.99
N GLU A 17 5.88 6.11 -17.01
CA GLU A 17 4.51 5.73 -17.32
C GLU A 17 3.95 4.81 -16.24
N GLU A 18 4.75 3.84 -15.77
CA GLU A 18 4.40 3.00 -14.63
C GLU A 18 4.14 3.84 -13.37
N LYS A 19 4.98 4.86 -13.12
CA LYS A 19 4.77 5.77 -11.98
C LYS A 19 3.45 6.52 -12.06
N ILE A 20 3.00 6.90 -13.26
CA ILE A 20 1.70 7.56 -13.47
C ILE A 20 0.55 6.58 -13.16
N ILE A 21 0.64 5.36 -13.67
CA ILE A 21 -0.33 4.29 -13.39
C ILE A 21 -0.38 3.95 -11.90
N PHE A 22 0.79 3.82 -11.25
CA PHE A 22 0.91 3.59 -9.82
C PHE A 22 0.17 4.66 -9.01
N LYS A 23 0.46 5.94 -9.24
CA LYS A 23 -0.23 7.07 -8.58
C LYS A 23 -1.74 7.03 -8.79
N HIS A 24 -2.18 6.64 -9.99
CA HIS A 24 -3.60 6.51 -10.29
C HIS A 24 -4.26 5.40 -9.46
N TYR A 25 -3.66 4.21 -9.41
CA TYR A 25 -4.21 3.09 -8.64
C TYR A 25 -4.07 3.29 -7.12
N GLU A 26 -3.02 3.96 -6.65
CA GLU A 26 -2.89 4.40 -5.25
C GLU A 26 -4.05 5.33 -4.86
N LYS A 27 -4.36 6.34 -5.69
CA LYS A 27 -5.51 7.21 -5.47
C LYS A 27 -6.83 6.42 -5.45
N ARG A 28 -7.02 5.49 -6.40
CA ARG A 28 -8.21 4.63 -6.45
C ARG A 28 -8.33 3.72 -5.23
N LEU A 29 -7.22 3.18 -4.72
CA LEU A 29 -7.19 2.36 -3.52
C LEU A 29 -7.64 3.17 -2.31
N LEU A 30 -7.11 4.40 -2.14
CA LEU A 30 -7.53 5.29 -1.07
C LEU A 30 -9.02 5.66 -1.17
N ASP A 31 -9.50 5.96 -2.39
CA ASP A 31 -10.92 6.27 -2.61
C ASP A 31 -11.82 5.05 -2.31
N PHE A 32 -11.37 3.84 -2.64
CA PHE A 32 -12.05 2.60 -2.28
C PHE A 32 -12.11 2.43 -0.76
N CYS A 33 -10.98 2.56 -0.05
CA CYS A 33 -10.92 2.47 1.40
C CYS A 33 -11.80 3.52 2.09
N ALA A 34 -11.85 4.75 1.56
CA ALA A 34 -12.62 5.85 2.15
C ALA A 34 -14.14 5.64 2.12
N ILE A 35 -14.65 4.86 1.15
CA ILE A 35 -16.09 4.55 1.01
C ILE A 35 -16.43 3.12 1.46
N PHE A 36 -15.44 2.36 1.93
CA PHE A 36 -15.58 0.96 2.29
C PHE A 36 -16.54 0.78 3.47
N LYS A 37 -17.30 -0.32 3.44
CA LYS A 37 -18.24 -0.72 4.47
C LYS A 37 -17.91 -2.15 4.93
N PRO A 38 -17.65 -2.38 6.23
CA PRO A 38 -17.66 -1.41 7.35
C PRO A 38 -16.56 -0.34 7.23
N VAL A 39 -16.65 0.78 7.97
CA VAL A 39 -15.67 1.87 7.83
C VAL A 39 -14.25 1.36 8.11
N MET A 40 -13.34 1.49 7.14
CA MET A 40 -11.93 1.15 7.31
C MET A 40 -11.22 2.19 8.19
N PRO A 41 -10.50 1.76 9.25
CA PRO A 41 -9.57 2.63 9.96
C PRO A 41 -8.52 3.26 9.04
N LYS A 42 -7.98 4.44 9.42
CA LYS A 42 -6.90 5.08 8.64
C LYS A 42 -5.58 4.28 8.64
N SER A 43 -5.40 3.35 9.60
CA SER A 43 -4.20 2.53 9.76
C SER A 43 -4.45 1.04 9.50
N VAL A 44 -5.32 0.68 8.56
CA VAL A 44 -5.56 -0.75 8.22
C VAL A 44 -4.35 -1.32 7.51
N VAL A 45 -3.41 -1.86 8.27
CA VAL A 45 -2.42 -2.80 7.76
C VAL A 45 -2.32 -3.92 8.80
N VAL A 46 -2.93 -5.07 8.50
CA VAL A 46 -2.88 -6.30 9.32
C VAL A 46 -3.39 -6.15 10.77
N ASP A 47 -3.98 -5.01 11.10
CA ASP A 47 -4.74 -4.84 12.35
C ASP A 47 -6.12 -5.51 12.21
N GLU A 48 -6.69 -5.96 13.33
CA GLU A 48 -7.91 -6.77 13.54
C GLU A 48 -9.22 -6.19 12.94
N PHE A 49 -9.20 -5.84 11.66
CA PHE A 49 -10.35 -5.39 10.90
C PHE A 49 -11.01 -6.61 10.25
N ASN A 50 -11.85 -7.27 11.04
CA ASN A 50 -12.49 -8.53 10.67
C ASN A 50 -13.60 -8.29 9.64
N VAL A 51 -13.29 -8.51 8.36
CA VAL A 51 -14.22 -8.43 7.23
C VAL A 51 -14.17 -9.73 6.46
N SER A 52 -15.33 -10.33 6.14
CA SER A 52 -15.35 -11.52 5.31
C SER A 52 -14.95 -11.20 3.86
N SER A 53 -14.40 -12.18 3.14
CA SER A 53 -14.08 -12.04 1.72
C SER A 53 -15.27 -11.58 0.88
N THR A 54 -16.46 -12.13 1.17
CA THR A 54 -17.73 -11.75 0.52
C THR A 54 -18.14 -10.31 0.80
N GLN A 55 -17.96 -9.83 2.05
CA GLN A 55 -18.21 -8.43 2.40
C GLN A 55 -17.21 -7.50 1.72
N PHE A 56 -15.95 -7.92 1.61
CA PHE A 56 -14.91 -7.15 0.94
C PHE A 56 -15.25 -6.90 -0.53
N VAL A 57 -15.52 -7.96 -1.30
CA VAL A 57 -15.88 -7.80 -2.72
C VAL A 57 -17.26 -7.18 -2.92
N GLY A 58 -18.14 -7.26 -1.92
CA GLY A 58 -19.42 -6.54 -1.91
C GLY A 58 -19.28 -5.01 -1.97
N ASN A 59 -18.10 -4.45 -1.65
CA ASN A 59 -17.81 -3.02 -1.80
C ASN A 59 -17.42 -2.63 -3.24
N LEU A 60 -17.17 -3.60 -4.12
CA LEU A 60 -16.88 -3.36 -5.53
C LEU A 60 -18.18 -3.02 -6.27
N ARG A 61 -18.13 -1.97 -7.10
CA ARG A 61 -19.24 -1.54 -7.97
C ARG A 61 -19.32 -2.41 -9.22
N GLU A 62 -19.49 -3.71 -9.04
CA GLU A 62 -19.54 -4.73 -10.09
C GLU A 62 -20.80 -5.60 -9.96
N SER A 63 -21.09 -6.41 -10.98
CA SER A 63 -22.13 -7.44 -10.90
C SER A 63 -21.70 -8.56 -9.94
N PRO A 64 -22.63 -9.41 -9.43
CA PRO A 64 -22.27 -10.53 -8.56
C PRO A 64 -21.19 -11.44 -9.18
N ALA A 65 -21.30 -11.76 -10.46
CA ALA A 65 -20.28 -12.55 -11.17
C ALA A 65 -18.92 -11.83 -11.29
N GLY A 66 -18.92 -10.48 -11.35
CA GLY A 66 -17.70 -9.68 -11.32
C GLY A 66 -17.04 -9.71 -9.93
N GLN A 67 -17.84 -9.63 -8.87
CA GLN A 67 -17.37 -9.73 -7.49
C GLN A 67 -16.75 -11.10 -7.20
N ASP A 68 -17.37 -12.19 -7.67
CA ASP A 68 -16.82 -13.54 -7.55
C ASP A 68 -15.48 -13.68 -8.28
N LYS A 69 -15.39 -13.16 -9.50
CA LYS A 69 -14.14 -13.14 -10.27
C LYS A 69 -13.05 -12.30 -9.61
N ALA A 70 -13.41 -11.14 -9.05
CA ALA A 70 -12.47 -10.31 -8.30
C ALA A 70 -11.97 -11.03 -7.04
N LEU A 71 -12.83 -11.77 -6.35
CA LEU A 71 -12.44 -12.59 -5.21
C LEU A 71 -11.42 -13.66 -5.61
N GLU A 72 -11.66 -14.40 -6.68
CA GLU A 72 -10.72 -15.39 -7.21
C GLU A 72 -9.34 -14.76 -7.52
N GLN A 73 -9.34 -13.58 -8.14
CA GLN A 73 -8.11 -12.85 -8.44
C GLN A 73 -7.38 -12.38 -7.18
N ILE A 74 -8.10 -11.89 -6.18
CA ILE A 74 -7.50 -11.46 -4.90
C ILE A 74 -6.79 -12.64 -4.24
N LEU A 75 -7.43 -13.82 -4.19
CA LEU A 75 -6.85 -15.03 -3.61
C LEU A 75 -5.63 -15.54 -4.41
N GLU A 76 -5.66 -15.44 -5.75
CA GLU A 76 -4.51 -15.80 -6.60
C GLU A 76 -3.29 -14.90 -6.32
N TYR A 77 -3.51 -13.60 -6.09
CA TYR A 77 -2.43 -12.63 -5.88
C TYR A 77 -2.02 -12.46 -4.41
N GLU A 78 -2.76 -13.01 -3.44
CA GLU A 78 -2.47 -12.85 -2.01
C GLU A 78 -1.07 -13.35 -1.65
N LEU A 79 -0.76 -14.61 -1.99
CA LEU A 79 0.56 -15.18 -1.71
C LEU A 79 1.67 -14.45 -2.47
N LEU A 80 1.41 -14.08 -3.73
CA LEU A 80 2.39 -13.34 -4.53
C LEU A 80 2.73 -12.00 -3.86
N LEU A 81 1.72 -11.26 -3.40
CA LEU A 81 1.90 -9.97 -2.73
C LEU A 81 2.75 -10.13 -1.46
N VAL A 82 2.42 -11.11 -0.61
CA VAL A 82 3.16 -11.37 0.64
C VAL A 82 4.63 -11.70 0.36
N GLN A 83 4.90 -12.48 -0.70
CA GLN A 83 6.25 -12.79 -1.15
C GLN A 83 7.00 -11.54 -1.64
N GLN A 84 6.34 -10.66 -2.41
CA GLN A 84 6.95 -9.41 -2.89
C GLN A 84 7.22 -8.41 -1.76
N LEU A 85 6.47 -8.49 -0.66
CA LEU A 85 6.74 -7.71 0.56
C LEU A 85 7.84 -8.32 1.45
N ASN A 86 8.49 -9.41 1.01
CA ASN A 86 9.45 -10.16 1.81
C ASN A 86 8.92 -10.57 3.18
N PHE A 87 7.61 -10.82 3.30
CA PHE A 87 6.91 -11.12 4.56
C PHE A 87 7.03 -10.01 5.62
N HIS A 88 7.42 -8.79 5.25
CA HIS A 88 7.40 -7.62 6.13
C HIS A 88 6.00 -6.99 6.13
N LEU A 89 5.09 -7.61 6.87
CA LEU A 89 3.67 -7.23 6.90
C LEU A 89 3.32 -6.15 7.94
N VAL A 90 4.24 -5.85 8.85
CA VAL A 90 4.03 -4.82 9.89
C VAL A 90 4.44 -3.45 9.33
N ILE A 91 3.45 -2.56 9.16
CA ILE A 91 3.68 -1.19 8.69
C ILE A 91 3.36 -0.20 9.81
N HIS A 92 4.36 0.60 10.19
CA HIS A 92 4.18 1.66 11.17
C HIS A 92 3.66 2.94 10.50
N ASN A 93 2.39 3.28 10.77
CA ASN A 93 1.71 4.45 10.20
C ASN A 93 1.92 5.73 11.03
N PRO A 94 1.86 6.93 10.41
CA PRO A 94 2.07 8.21 11.11
C PRO A 94 0.91 8.60 12.04
N TYR A 95 -0.25 7.95 11.96
CA TYR A 95 -1.42 8.31 12.77
C TYR A 95 -1.22 8.05 14.27
N ARG A 96 -0.52 6.96 14.64
CA ARG A 96 -0.22 6.66 16.04
C ARG A 96 0.71 7.69 16.69
N PRO A 97 1.89 8.02 16.11
CA PRO A 97 2.72 9.09 16.67
C PRO A 97 2.04 10.46 16.57
N PHE A 98 1.17 10.70 15.58
CA PHE A 98 0.38 11.92 15.49
C PHE A 98 -0.53 12.13 16.71
N GLU A 99 -1.29 11.11 17.12
CA GLU A 99 -2.08 11.21 18.37
C GLU A 99 -1.18 11.38 19.61
N GLY A 100 -0.04 10.68 19.64
CA GLY A 100 0.94 10.83 20.71
C GLY A 100 1.42 12.27 20.87
N PHE A 101 1.80 12.92 19.76
CA PHE A 101 2.22 14.33 19.78
C PHE A 101 1.09 15.30 20.14
N LEU A 102 -0.17 15.02 19.74
CA LEU A 102 -1.29 15.85 20.17
C LEU A 102 -1.54 15.77 21.68
N ILE A 103 -1.43 14.58 22.28
CA ILE A 103 -1.51 14.39 23.73
C ILE A 103 -0.35 15.11 24.43
N ASP A 104 0.85 15.01 23.85
CA ASP A 104 2.05 15.66 24.35
C ASP A 104 1.92 17.19 24.37
N LEU A 105 1.40 17.77 23.29
CA LEU A 105 1.11 19.21 23.22
C LEU A 105 0.09 19.65 24.28
N LYS A 106 -0.99 18.88 24.47
CA LYS A 106 -2.03 19.18 25.47
C LYS A 106 -1.49 19.16 26.90
N THR A 107 -0.47 18.36 27.18
CA THR A 107 0.04 18.14 28.54
C THR A 107 1.28 18.97 28.86
N ARG A 108 2.16 19.21 27.88
CA ARG A 108 3.48 19.83 28.10
C ARG A 108 3.69 21.16 27.39
N TYR A 109 2.75 21.62 26.56
CA TYR A 109 2.88 22.87 25.83
C TYR A 109 1.72 23.85 26.09
N PRO A 110 1.70 24.52 27.27
CA PRO A 110 0.60 25.41 27.67
C PRO A 110 0.41 26.63 26.76
N ALA A 111 1.44 26.99 25.98
CA ALA A 111 1.37 28.10 25.02
C ALA A 111 0.35 27.88 23.89
N LEU A 112 -0.11 26.63 23.70
CA LEU A 112 -1.16 26.29 22.75
C LEU A 112 -2.42 25.85 23.51
N GLU A 113 -3.37 26.79 23.67
CA GLU A 113 -4.60 26.55 24.44
C GLU A 113 -5.45 25.38 23.90
N ASN A 114 -5.55 25.24 22.57
CA ASN A 114 -6.29 24.16 21.95
C ASN A 114 -5.53 23.52 20.78
N PRO A 115 -4.77 22.43 21.02
CA PRO A 115 -4.06 21.71 19.96
C PRO A 115 -4.96 21.06 18.90
N GLU A 116 -6.26 20.87 19.18
CA GLU A 116 -7.22 20.28 18.22
C GLU A 116 -7.43 21.15 16.99
N VAL A 117 -7.17 22.45 17.06
CA VAL A 117 -7.23 23.35 15.90
C VAL A 117 -6.25 22.94 14.80
N LEU A 118 -5.17 22.25 15.17
CA LEU A 118 -4.15 21.76 14.24
C LEU A 118 -4.56 20.46 13.55
N ARG A 119 -5.52 19.71 14.13
CA ARG A 119 -5.83 18.34 13.70
C ARG A 119 -6.23 18.29 12.23
N LYS A 120 -7.16 19.16 11.80
CA LYS A 120 -7.63 19.19 10.40
C LYS A 120 -6.49 19.51 9.43
N ALA A 121 -5.69 20.52 9.72
CA ALA A 121 -4.58 20.93 8.86
C ALA A 121 -3.47 19.86 8.79
N ALA A 122 -3.22 19.17 9.90
CA ALA A 122 -2.27 18.07 9.96
C ALA A 122 -2.80 16.81 9.25
N ASP A 123 -4.08 16.46 9.40
CA ASP A 123 -4.74 15.38 8.66
C ASP A 123 -4.65 15.63 7.14
N ASP A 124 -4.95 16.85 6.67
CA ASP A 124 -4.80 17.22 5.26
C ASP A 124 -3.34 17.12 4.78
N PHE A 125 -2.38 17.35 5.67
CA PHE A 125 -0.97 17.15 5.37
C PHE A 125 -0.62 15.67 5.27
N LEU A 126 -1.07 14.84 6.21
CA LEU A 126 -0.85 13.40 6.22
C LEU A 126 -1.46 12.73 4.99
N ASN A 127 -2.69 13.10 4.61
CA ASN A 127 -3.34 12.60 3.40
C ASN A 127 -2.51 12.90 2.13
N ARG A 128 -1.90 14.09 2.06
CA ARG A 128 -1.00 14.43 0.95
C ARG A 128 0.33 13.70 1.03
N ALA A 129 0.85 13.45 2.24
CA ALA A 129 2.07 12.69 2.44
C ALA A 129 1.91 11.23 1.96
N THR A 130 0.74 10.62 2.18
CA THR A 130 0.41 9.26 1.70
C THR A 130 0.48 9.12 0.19
N MET A 131 0.22 10.20 -0.58
CA MET A 131 0.33 10.19 -2.05
C MET A 131 1.78 10.29 -2.55
N THR A 132 2.77 10.22 -1.66
CA THR A 132 4.18 10.42 -1.99
C THR A 132 5.04 9.33 -1.38
N ASP A 133 6.29 9.26 -1.83
CA ASP A 133 7.29 8.33 -1.30
C ASP A 133 7.70 8.62 0.16
N ALA A 134 7.01 9.53 0.88
CA ALA A 134 7.34 9.92 2.25
C ALA A 134 7.33 8.73 3.21
N GLY A 135 6.35 7.83 3.09
CA GLY A 135 6.23 6.64 3.93
C GLY A 135 7.37 5.63 3.76
N LEU A 136 8.07 5.68 2.62
CA LEU A 136 9.23 4.84 2.32
C LEU A 136 10.55 5.50 2.75
N LEU A 137 10.59 6.84 2.75
CA LEU A 137 11.82 7.62 2.94
C LEU A 137 12.01 8.13 4.37
N PHE A 138 10.94 8.26 5.16
CA PHE A 138 10.99 8.90 6.47
C PHE A 138 10.26 8.09 7.54
N PRO A 139 10.75 8.10 8.80
CA PRO A 139 10.03 7.49 9.92
C PRO A 139 8.64 8.11 10.13
N PRO A 140 7.64 7.32 10.54
CA PRO A 140 6.27 7.80 10.76
C PRO A 140 6.17 8.93 11.80
N SER A 141 7.04 8.92 12.82
CA SER A 141 7.13 9.99 13.82
C SER A 141 7.58 11.33 13.22
N GLN A 142 8.54 11.30 12.27
CA GLN A 142 9.00 12.51 11.59
C GLN A 142 7.91 13.06 10.66
N ILE A 143 7.17 12.19 9.98
CA ILE A 143 6.02 12.59 9.14
C ILE A 143 4.93 13.24 10.00
N ALA A 144 4.56 12.60 11.11
CA ALA A 144 3.55 13.09 12.05
C ALA A 144 3.94 14.45 12.67
N LEU A 145 5.18 14.58 13.14
CA LEU A 145 5.67 15.84 13.70
C LEU A 145 5.71 16.95 12.64
N THR A 146 6.13 16.61 11.41
CA THR A 146 6.09 17.57 10.28
C THR A 146 4.68 18.06 10.00
N ALA A 147 3.68 17.16 10.05
CA ALA A 147 2.28 17.51 9.84
C ALA A 147 1.76 18.52 10.87
N ILE A 148 2.05 18.28 12.15
CA ILE A 148 1.66 19.17 13.26
C ILE A 148 2.34 20.54 13.15
N LEU A 149 3.67 20.55 12.98
CA LEU A 149 4.43 21.81 12.83
C LEU A 149 4.01 22.59 11.57
N ASN A 150 3.68 21.90 10.48
CA ASN A 150 3.16 22.55 9.29
C ASN A 150 1.76 23.14 9.54
N GLY A 151 0.88 22.43 10.23
CA GLY A 151 -0.42 22.91 10.65
C GLY A 151 -0.33 24.19 11.48
N ALA A 152 0.55 24.20 12.49
CA ALA A 152 0.75 25.37 13.34
C ALA A 152 1.36 26.56 12.59
N SER A 153 2.36 26.31 11.75
CA SER A 153 2.95 27.35 10.91
C SER A 153 1.90 27.99 9.98
N ARG A 154 0.95 27.22 9.44
CA ARG A 154 -0.18 27.74 8.66
C ARG A 154 -1.20 28.51 9.50
N ALA A 155 -1.34 28.17 10.77
CA ALA A 155 -2.18 28.88 11.73
C ALA A 155 -1.48 30.10 12.37
N GLY A 156 -0.25 30.42 11.97
CA GLY A 156 0.52 31.53 12.54
C GLY A 156 1.10 31.27 13.94
N ILE A 157 1.11 30.01 14.39
CA ILE A 157 1.59 29.62 15.71
C ILE A 157 3.06 29.21 15.61
N ASN A 158 3.93 29.86 16.39
CA ASN A 158 5.33 29.45 16.52
C ASN A 158 5.45 28.29 17.54
N MET A 159 6.02 27.17 17.11
CA MET A 159 6.26 25.99 17.94
C MET A 159 7.75 25.63 18.01
N GLU A 160 8.65 26.60 17.82
CA GLU A 160 10.09 26.40 17.99
C GLU A 160 10.46 26.01 19.42
N SER A 161 9.83 26.65 20.41
CA SER A 161 10.02 26.34 21.84
C SER A 161 9.62 24.91 22.17
N TYR A 162 8.60 24.35 21.51
CA TYR A 162 8.22 22.93 21.67
C TYR A 162 9.38 21.99 21.29
N LEU A 163 10.10 22.29 20.21
CA LEU A 163 11.24 21.48 19.77
C LEU A 163 12.44 21.61 20.71
N THR A 164 12.71 22.80 21.23
CA THR A 164 13.86 23.00 22.11
C THR A 164 13.60 22.55 23.54
N GLU A 165 12.42 22.84 24.08
CA GLU A 165 12.09 22.65 25.51
C GLU A 165 11.40 21.30 25.76
N CYS A 166 10.35 20.97 25.01
CA CYS A 166 9.59 19.74 25.25
C CYS A 166 10.28 18.50 24.68
N MET A 167 10.95 18.62 23.53
CA MET A 167 11.68 17.50 22.92
C MET A 167 13.11 17.36 23.45
N GLY A 168 13.55 18.25 24.36
CA GLY A 168 14.87 18.18 24.99
C GLY A 168 16.05 18.43 24.03
N LEU A 169 15.79 19.02 22.85
CA LEU A 169 16.80 19.23 21.80
C LEU A 169 17.55 20.56 21.93
N LYS A 170 17.44 21.27 23.06
CA LYS A 170 18.09 22.56 23.28
C LYS A 170 19.61 22.49 23.14
N ASP A 171 20.21 21.43 23.68
CA ASP A 171 21.67 21.26 23.72
C ASP A 171 22.20 20.36 22.58
N ASP A 172 21.33 19.59 21.92
CA ASP A 172 21.67 18.74 20.77
C ASP A 172 21.33 19.42 19.43
N ARG A 173 22.18 20.37 19.05
CA ARG A 173 22.01 21.14 17.82
C ARG A 173 22.15 20.31 16.55
N GLU A 174 22.93 19.22 16.60
CA GLU A 174 23.15 18.37 15.43
C GLU A 174 21.88 17.57 15.09
N THR A 175 21.28 16.93 16.10
CA THR A 175 20.03 16.19 15.93
C THR A 175 18.89 17.11 15.56
N LEU A 176 18.81 18.31 16.17
CA LEU A 176 17.82 19.32 15.80
C LEU A 176 17.95 19.74 14.33
N SER A 177 19.17 20.00 13.85
CA SER A 177 19.40 20.37 12.45
C SER A 177 18.99 19.26 11.49
N LYS A 178 19.38 18.01 11.77
CA LYS A 178 18.99 16.84 10.96
C LYS A 178 17.47 16.68 10.91
N MET A 179 16.80 16.87 12.03
CA MET A 179 15.34 16.78 12.11
C MET A 179 14.66 17.88 11.29
N ILE A 180 15.11 19.13 11.40
CA ILE A 180 14.61 20.25 10.60
C ILE A 180 14.83 19.98 9.10
N ASP A 181 15.98 19.44 8.71
CA ASP A 181 16.27 19.10 7.32
C ASP A 181 15.37 17.98 6.80
N SER A 182 15.11 16.93 7.58
CA SER A 182 14.12 15.90 7.25
C SER A 182 12.73 16.50 7.04
N MET A 183 12.30 17.39 7.93
CA MET A 183 11.00 18.09 7.80
C MET A 183 10.92 18.93 6.52
N ARG A 184 12.01 19.62 6.14
CA ARG A 184 12.08 20.37 4.87
C ARG A 184 11.98 19.44 3.67
N ARG A 185 12.66 18.30 3.69
CA ARG A 185 12.61 17.30 2.61
C ARG A 185 11.20 16.72 2.44
N ILE A 186 10.52 16.37 3.53
CA ILE A 186 9.12 15.91 3.51
C ILE A 186 8.21 16.97 2.88
N LYS A 187 8.30 18.22 3.33
CA LYS A 187 7.51 19.33 2.76
C LYS A 187 7.78 19.53 1.26
N ASN A 188 9.03 19.42 0.83
CA ASN A 188 9.42 19.54 -0.57
C ASN A 188 8.87 18.40 -1.42
N LEU A 189 8.87 17.16 -0.91
CA LEU A 189 8.32 16.00 -1.60
C LEU A 189 6.82 16.19 -1.88
N ILE A 190 6.08 16.61 -0.86
CA ILE A 190 4.64 16.89 -0.96
C ILE A 190 4.37 18.06 -1.92
N LYS A 191 5.19 19.11 -1.89
CA LYS A 191 5.04 20.26 -2.80
C LYS A 191 5.28 19.90 -4.26
N LYS A 192 6.20 18.97 -4.53
CA LYS A 192 6.54 18.50 -5.88
C LYS A 192 5.60 17.42 -6.41
N TYR A 193 4.65 16.95 -5.60
CA TYR A 193 3.71 15.95 -6.05
C TYR A 193 2.77 16.52 -7.11
N GLU A 194 2.84 15.95 -8.31
CA GLU A 194 1.90 16.21 -9.39
C GLU A 194 0.93 15.03 -9.52
N PRO A 195 -0.40 15.29 -9.43
CA PRO A 195 -1.40 14.26 -9.66
C PRO A 195 -1.43 13.86 -11.14
N PRO A 196 -1.68 12.58 -11.44
CA PRO A 196 -1.68 12.08 -12.81
C PRO A 196 -2.85 12.70 -13.61
N ARG A 197 -2.59 13.08 -14.87
CA ARG A 197 -3.62 13.64 -15.76
C ARG A 197 -4.55 12.54 -16.25
N VAL A 198 -5.85 12.82 -16.31
CA VAL A 198 -6.86 11.81 -16.68
C VAL A 198 -6.65 11.27 -18.10
N ASP A 199 -6.34 12.14 -19.06
CA ASP A 199 -6.12 11.75 -20.46
C ASP A 199 -4.90 10.85 -20.60
N GLU A 200 -3.81 11.21 -19.92
CA GLU A 200 -2.57 10.43 -19.88
C GLU A 200 -2.81 9.05 -19.26
N VAL A 201 -3.50 8.99 -18.12
CA VAL A 201 -3.90 7.72 -17.49
C VAL A 201 -4.72 6.85 -18.43
N ASN A 202 -5.67 7.43 -19.17
CA ASN A 202 -6.51 6.67 -20.10
C ASN A 202 -5.69 6.08 -21.25
N MET A 203 -4.74 6.83 -21.82
CA MET A 203 -3.83 6.30 -22.83
C MET A 203 -2.96 5.17 -22.28
N LEU A 204 -2.38 5.35 -21.09
CA LEU A 204 -1.51 4.35 -20.47
C LEU A 204 -2.28 3.08 -20.05
N LYS A 205 -3.54 3.21 -19.63
CA LYS A 205 -4.42 2.04 -19.38
C LYS A 205 -4.65 1.22 -20.65
N GLN A 206 -4.94 1.87 -21.77
CA GLN A 206 -5.08 1.17 -23.05
C GLN A 206 -3.79 0.46 -23.46
N LYS A 207 -2.63 1.09 -23.21
CA LYS A 207 -1.31 0.47 -23.44
C LYS A 207 -1.12 -0.75 -22.53
N LEU A 208 -1.44 -0.64 -21.25
CA LEU A 208 -1.37 -1.74 -20.27
C LEU A 208 -2.29 -2.92 -20.63
N GLU A 209 -3.51 -2.65 -21.09
CA GLU A 209 -4.45 -3.69 -21.55
C GLU A 209 -3.94 -4.46 -22.76
N ARG A 210 -3.27 -3.77 -23.70
CA ARG A 210 -2.60 -4.42 -24.85
C ARG A 210 -1.48 -5.34 -24.39
N VAL A 211 -0.63 -4.87 -23.47
CA VAL A 211 0.44 -5.67 -22.86
C VAL A 211 -0.15 -6.94 -22.23
N HIS A 212 -1.17 -6.81 -21.38
CA HIS A 212 -1.82 -7.96 -20.75
C HIS A 212 -2.43 -8.94 -21.76
N SER A 213 -3.04 -8.43 -22.84
CA SER A 213 -3.64 -9.26 -23.89
C SER A 213 -2.61 -10.08 -24.66
N GLU A 214 -1.43 -9.52 -24.94
CA GLU A 214 -0.33 -10.24 -25.56
C GLU A 214 0.22 -11.33 -24.64
N PHE A 215 0.42 -11.03 -23.35
CA PHE A 215 0.86 -12.01 -22.37
C PHE A 215 -0.17 -13.13 -22.15
N ALA A 216 -1.47 -12.83 -22.18
CA ALA A 216 -2.53 -13.83 -22.10
C ALA A 216 -2.48 -14.78 -23.30
N THR A 217 -2.28 -14.24 -24.50
CA THR A 217 -2.09 -15.02 -25.74
C THR A 217 -0.88 -15.95 -25.62
N ILE A 218 0.26 -15.46 -25.14
CA ILE A 218 1.48 -16.26 -24.95
C ILE A 218 1.26 -17.38 -23.90
N ARG A 219 0.59 -17.06 -22.79
CA ARG A 219 0.26 -18.03 -21.73
C ARG A 219 -0.65 -19.15 -22.26
N ASN A 220 -1.66 -18.78 -23.06
CA ASN A 220 -2.56 -19.72 -23.72
C ASN A 220 -1.86 -20.58 -24.78
N LEU A 221 -0.89 -20.03 -25.51
CA LEU A 221 -0.07 -20.78 -26.46
C LEU A 221 0.81 -21.82 -25.75
N LYS A 222 1.40 -21.48 -24.60
CA LYS A 222 2.15 -22.43 -23.77
C LYS A 222 1.26 -23.52 -23.16
N ARG A 223 0.05 -23.19 -22.71
CA ARG A 223 -0.93 -24.19 -22.26
C ARG A 223 -1.33 -25.14 -23.38
N ARG A 224 -1.57 -24.65 -24.60
CA ARG A 224 -1.86 -25.51 -25.78
C ARG A 224 -0.68 -26.40 -26.15
N LYS A 225 0.55 -25.92 -26.00
CA LYS A 225 1.75 -26.71 -26.29
C LYS A 225 2.07 -27.78 -25.24
N GLY A 226 1.65 -27.56 -23.99
CA GLY A 226 1.71 -28.59 -22.94
C GLY A 226 0.73 -29.75 -23.14
N TYR A 227 -0.28 -29.62 -24.00
CA TYR A 227 -1.20 -30.71 -24.34
C TYR A 227 -0.70 -31.61 -25.49
N GLU A 228 0.39 -31.25 -26.18
CA GLU A 228 0.96 -32.09 -27.24
C GLU A 228 2.08 -33.03 -26.74
N ASP A 229 2.66 -32.78 -25.56
CA ASP A 229 3.76 -33.56 -24.97
C ASP A 229 3.33 -34.49 -23.81
N ASP A 230 2.05 -34.51 -23.42
CA ASP A 230 1.54 -35.48 -22.44
C ASP A 230 1.22 -36.81 -23.15
N GLU A 231 2.24 -37.67 -23.25
CA GLU A 231 2.01 -39.12 -23.39
C GLU A 231 1.01 -39.56 -22.31
N HIS A 232 -0.09 -40.18 -22.76
CA HIS A 232 -1.17 -40.71 -21.96
C HIS A 232 -0.69 -41.34 -20.63
N VAL A 233 -0.91 -40.63 -19.51
CA VAL A 233 -0.95 -41.28 -18.20
C VAL A 233 -2.23 -42.13 -18.17
N THR A 234 -2.08 -43.37 -18.62
CA THR A 234 -3.11 -44.39 -18.47
C THR A 234 -3.37 -44.61 -16.99
N LYS A 235 -4.66 -44.52 -16.65
CA LYS A 235 -5.23 -44.68 -15.33
C LYS A 235 -4.88 -46.08 -14.79
N LYS A 236 -3.85 -46.20 -13.93
CA LYS A 236 -3.65 -47.43 -13.16
C LYS A 236 -4.78 -47.57 -12.14
N SER A 237 -5.36 -48.75 -12.13
CA SER A 237 -6.49 -49.17 -11.32
C SER A 237 -6.18 -49.11 -9.82
N LYS A 238 -7.21 -48.74 -9.05
CA LYS A 238 -7.25 -48.75 -7.58
C LYS A 238 -6.55 -49.98 -6.98
N THR A 239 -5.65 -49.73 -6.04
CA THR A 239 -5.18 -50.74 -5.08
C THR A 239 -5.78 -50.36 -3.72
N GLU A 240 -6.19 -51.39 -2.99
CA GLU A 240 -7.11 -51.37 -1.85
C GLU A 240 -6.64 -50.47 -0.70
N GLU A 241 -7.61 -49.84 -0.03
CA GLU A 241 -7.40 -49.06 1.19
C GLU A 241 -6.98 -50.00 2.33
N GLU A 242 -5.73 -49.88 2.80
CA GLU A 242 -5.34 -50.43 4.09
C GLU A 242 -5.91 -49.53 5.19
N VAL A 243 -6.92 -50.06 5.87
CA VAL A 243 -7.53 -49.48 7.07
C VAL A 243 -6.55 -49.64 8.23
N TRP A 244 -6.08 -48.52 8.77
CA TRP A 244 -5.26 -48.50 9.99
C TRP A 244 -6.17 -48.67 11.21
N THR A 245 -5.85 -49.61 12.09
CA THR A 245 -6.46 -49.76 13.42
C THR A 245 -5.44 -49.45 14.51
N ASP A 246 -5.88 -48.78 15.57
CA ASP A 246 -5.08 -48.16 16.65
C ASP A 246 -4.19 -49.11 17.49
N ASP A 247 -4.05 -50.39 17.13
CA ASP A 247 -3.26 -51.38 17.89
C ASP A 247 -1.76 -51.40 17.52
N ASP A 248 -1.32 -50.64 16.51
CA ASP A 248 0.09 -50.65 16.05
C ASP A 248 1.03 -49.69 16.82
N MET A 249 0.54 -49.04 17.89
CA MET A 249 1.31 -48.05 18.67
C MET A 249 2.04 -48.63 19.90
N ASP A 250 2.17 -49.96 20.02
CA ASP A 250 2.90 -50.62 21.12
C ASP A 250 4.15 -51.39 20.64
N SER A 251 4.88 -50.85 19.67
CA SER A 251 6.29 -51.22 19.50
C SER A 251 7.08 -50.17 18.72
N LEU A 252 7.63 -49.19 19.45
CA LEU A 252 8.97 -48.61 19.24
C LEU A 252 9.35 -47.65 20.37
#